data_AF-A7AYF3-F1
#
_entry.id   AF-A7AYF3-F1
#
_cell.length_a   1.000
_cell.length_b   1.000
_cell.length_c   1.000
_cell.angle_alpha   90.00
_cell.angle_beta   90.00
_cell.angle_gamma   90.00
#
_symmetry.space_group_name_H-M   'P 1'
#
loop_
_entity.id
_entity.type
_entity.pdbx_description
1 polymer ?
#
loop_
_entity_poly.entity_id
_entity_poly.type
_entity_poly.pdbx_seq_one_letter_code
_entity_poly.pdbx_strand_id
1 'polypeptide(L)' 'MLNDGTGFKKVYLATGFTDLRRGIDGLARVIRFQFQLDPYDKNTLFLFCGKRTDRIKGLIWEGDGFLLLLE' A
#
# COMPACT_ATOMS: atom_id res chain seq x y z
N MET A 1 -15.38 0.78 7.77
CA MET A 1 -14.74 1.89 8.49
C MET A 1 -13.31 1.47 8.75
N LEU A 2 -12.32 2.14 8.15
CA LEU A 2 -10.94 2.08 8.63
C LEU A 2 -10.98 2.68 10.04
N ASN A 3 -11.06 1.81 11.06
CA ASN A 3 -10.96 2.23 12.46
C ASN A 3 -9.71 3.09 12.61
N ASP A 4 -9.90 4.28 13.17
CA ASP A 4 -8.91 5.29 13.52
C ASP A 4 -7.49 5.00 13.02
N GLY A 5 -7.04 5.75 12.00
CA GLY A 5 -5.70 5.62 11.40
C GLY A 5 -4.52 5.80 12.37
N THR A 6 -4.80 5.93 13.66
CA THR A 6 -3.87 5.95 14.80
C THR A 6 -3.09 4.63 14.99
N GLY A 7 -3.45 3.54 14.30
CA GLY A 7 -2.75 2.26 14.39
C GLY A 7 -1.46 2.17 13.54
N PHE A 8 -1.32 3.00 12.50
CA PHE A 8 -0.15 2.97 11.62
C PHE A 8 0.93 3.92 12.12
N LYS A 9 2.17 3.43 12.23
CA LYS A 9 3.34 4.28 12.51
C LYS A 9 3.72 5.15 11.32
N LYS A 10 3.47 4.65 10.11
CA LYS A 10 3.81 5.32 8.85
C LYS A 10 2.70 5.11 7.83
N VAL A 11 2.42 6.16 7.06
CA VAL A 11 1.53 6.09 5.90
C VAL A 11 2.27 6.70 4.72
N TYR A 12 2.43 5.92 3.65
CA TYR A 12 3.01 6.39 2.40
C TYR A 12 1.93 6.46 1.33
N LEU A 13 1.87 7.58 0.63
CA LEU A 13 1.08 7.71 -0.59
C LEU A 13 2.02 7.66 -1.80
N ALA A 14 1.85 6.64 -2.64
CA ALA A 14 2.55 6.54 -3.91
C ALA A 14 2.13 7.71 -4.81
N THR A 15 3.06 8.63 -5.08
CA THR A 15 2.80 9.78 -5.94
C THR A 15 2.83 9.37 -7.42
N GLY A 16 1.91 9.94 -8.20
CA GLY A 16 1.67 9.52 -9.59
C GLY A 16 0.68 8.36 -9.69
N PHE A 17 0.69 7.67 -10.84
CA PHE A 17 -0.28 6.61 -11.13
C PHE A 17 0.35 5.23 -10.95
N THR A 18 -0.35 4.37 -10.20
CA THR A 18 -0.02 2.95 -10.06
C THR A 18 -1.09 2.11 -10.76
N ASP A 19 -0.67 1.08 -11.49
CA ASP A 19 -1.60 0.10 -12.03
C ASP A 19 -2.21 -0.74 -10.89
N LEU A 20 -3.42 -0.39 -10.46
CA LEU A 20 -4.12 -1.06 -9.35
C LEU A 20 -4.57 -2.49 -9.67
N ARG A 21 -4.42 -2.94 -10.93
CA ARG A 21 -4.62 -4.35 -11.32
C ARG A 21 -3.54 -5.27 -10.77
N ARG A 22 -2.41 -4.72 -10.33
CA ARG A 22 -1.35 -5.48 -9.66
C ARG A 22 -1.87 -6.07 -8.35
N GLY A 23 -1.58 -7.36 -8.14
CA GLY A 23 -1.77 -8.05 -6.87
C GLY A 23 -0.72 -7.66 -5.84
N ILE A 24 -0.68 -8.41 -4.73
CA ILE A 24 0.24 -8.19 -3.60
C ILE A 24 1.70 -8.10 -4.06
N ASP A 25 2.20 -9.11 -4.78
CA ASP A 25 3.60 -9.16 -5.21
C ASP A 25 3.97 -7.99 -6.13
N GLY A 26 3.03 -7.61 -7.01
CA GLY A 26 3.23 -6.51 -7.95
C GLY A 26 3.31 -5.16 -7.25
N LEU A 27 2.56 -4.96 -6.17
CA LEU A 27 2.60 -3.74 -5.35
C LEU A 27 3.81 -3.74 -4.41
N ALA A 28 4.12 -4.87 -3.77
CA ALA A 28 5.34 -5.03 -2.98
C ALA A 28 6.60 -4.75 -3.81
N ARG A 29 6.62 -5.18 -5.09
CA ARG A 29 7.68 -4.85 -6.04
C ARG A 29 7.79 -3.34 -6.30
N VAL A 30 6.66 -2.63 -6.41
CA VAL A 30 6.68 -1.16 -6.58
C VAL A 30 7.30 -0.51 -5.35
N ILE A 31 6.86 -0.87 -4.14
CA ILE A 31 7.42 -0.35 -2.88
C ILE A 31 8.95 -0.56 -2.84
N ARG A 32 9.38 -1.79 -3.10
CA ARG A 32 10.79 -2.18 -2.98
C ARG A 32 11.69 -1.57 -4.04
N PHE A 33 11.28 -1.60 -5.31
CA PHE A 33 12.19 -1.27 -6.42
C PHE A 33 11.97 0.12 -6.98
N GLN A 34 10.76 0.67 -6.91
CA GLN A 34 10.47 2.01 -7.41
C GLN A 34 10.62 3.06 -6.31
N PHE A 35 10.07 2.78 -5.12
CA PHE A 35 10.15 3.71 -3.99
C PHE A 35 11.34 3.44 -3.05
N GLN A 36 12.05 2.33 -3.24
CA GLN A 36 13.21 1.93 -2.41
C GLN A 36 12.88 1.85 -0.91
N LEU A 37 11.64 1.44 -0.58
CA LEU A 37 11.16 1.23 0.78
C LEU A 37 11.04 -0.28 1.08
N ASP A 38 10.99 -0.63 2.35
CA ASP A 38 10.75 -2.02 2.76
C ASP A 38 9.24 -2.34 2.80
N PRO A 39 8.72 -3.22 1.93
CA PRO A 39 7.31 -3.61 1.98
C PRO A 39 6.96 -4.44 3.23
N TYR A 40 7.93 -4.96 3.96
CA TYR A 40 7.72 -5.76 5.18
C TYR A 40 7.81 -4.91 6.46
N ASP A 41 7.88 -3.58 6.35
CA ASP A 41 7.88 -2.68 7.51
C ASP A 41 6.50 -2.74 8.21
N LYS A 42 6.48 -3.31 9.42
CA LYS A 42 5.25 -3.47 10.20
C LYS A 42 4.63 -2.13 10.56
N ASN A 43 3.30 -2.11 10.70
CA ASN A 43 2.52 -0.90 11.02
C ASN A 43 2.74 0.23 9.99
N THR A 44 3.05 -0.12 8.74
CA THR A 44 3.19 0.84 7.63
C THR A 44 2.09 0.57 6.60
N LEU A 45 1.32 1.60 6.26
CA LEU A 45 0.31 1.55 5.22
C LEU A 45 0.84 2.20 3.94
N PHE A 46 0.88 1.42 2.86
CA PHE A 46 1.20 1.93 1.53
C PHE A 46 -0.08 2.09 0.70
N LEU A 47 -0.37 3.33 0.30
CA LEU A 47 -1.52 3.69 -0.51
C LEU A 47 -1.11 3.93 -1.95
N PHE A 48 -1.90 3.40 -2.89
CA PHE A 48 -1.69 3.52 -4.32
C PHE A 48 -2.92 4.10 -4.98
N CYS A 49 -2.71 5.11 -5.82
CA CYS A 49 -3.76 5.72 -6.63
C CYS A 49 -3.67 5.24 -8.08
N GLY A 50 -4.84 4.90 -8.65
CA GLY A 50 -4.96 4.58 -10.06
C GLY A 50 -4.94 5.83 -10.94
N LYS A 51 -4.98 5.64 -12.26
CA LYS A 51 -5.14 6.74 -13.22
C LYS A 51 -6.49 7.46 -13.06
N ARG A 52 -7.51 6.71 -12.66
CA ARG A 52 -8.77 7.28 -12.18
C ARG A 52 -8.61 7.53 -10.68
N THR A 53 -8.93 8.74 -10.24
CA THR A 53 -8.81 9.19 -8.85
C THR A 53 -9.98 8.73 -7.98
N ASP A 54 -10.76 7.76 -8.45
CA ASP A 54 -11.94 7.22 -7.79
C ASP A 54 -11.65 5.97 -6.94
N ARG A 55 -10.41 5.45 -6.99
CA ARG A 55 -10.02 4.22 -6.28
C ARG A 55 -8.65 4.34 -5.66
N ILE A 56 -8.54 3.82 -4.44
CA ILE A 56 -7.29 3.73 -3.71
C ILE A 56 -7.11 2.28 -3.26
N LYS A 57 -5.87 1.78 -3.37
CA LYS A 57 -5.51 0.46 -2.90
C LYS A 57 -4.49 0.57 -1.78
N GLY A 58 -4.70 -0.15 -0.69
CA GLY A 58 -3.79 -0.21 0.44
C GLY A 58 -3.04 -1.55 0.49
N LEU A 59 -1.77 -1.53 0.85
CA LEU A 59 -0.99 -2.72 1.17
C LEU A 59 -0.32 -2.56 2.54
N ILE A 60 -0.46 -3.58 3.40
CA ILE A 60 0.11 -3.63 4.76
C ILE A 60 0.73 -5.01 4.98
N TRP A 61 1.85 -5.07 5.70
CA TRP A 61 2.45 -6.31 6.21
C TRP A 61 2.16 -6.50 7.70
N GLU A 62 1.53 -7.63 8.07
CA GLU A 62 1.14 -7.93 9.45
C GLU A 62 2.16 -8.83 10.18
N GLY A 63 3.13 -9.38 9.47
CA GLY A 63 4.17 -10.25 10.02
C GLY A 63 4.14 -11.69 9.53
N ASP A 64 2.95 -12.19 9.21
CA ASP A 64 2.69 -13.53 8.68
C ASP A 64 2.13 -13.48 7.24
N GLY A 65 1.66 -12.32 6.81
CA GLY A 65 1.13 -12.11 5.48
C GLY A 65 0.91 -10.65 5.12
N PHE A 66 0.61 -10.43 3.85
CA PHE A 66 0.15 -9.14 3.36
C PHE A 66 -1.37 -9.03 3.43
N LEU A 67 -1.85 -7.90 3.94
CA LEU A 67 -3.23 -7.48 3.82
C LEU A 67 -3.37 -6.50 2.65
N LEU A 68 -4.36 -6.76 1.79
CA LEU A 68 -4.68 -5.90 0.65
C LEU A 68 -6.05 -5.25 0.87
N LEU A 69 -6.05 -3.92 0.95
CA LEU A 69 -7.26 -3.13 1.12
C LEU A 69 -7.71 -2.58 -0.24
N LEU A 70 -9.00 -2.69 -0.54
CA LEU A 70 -9.64 -2.07 -1.70
C LEU A 70 -10.74 -1.13 -1.23
N GLU A 71 -10.68 0.11 -1.67
CA GLU A 71 -11.75 1.11 -1.53
C GLU A 71 -12.05 1.78 -2.89
#